data_AF-A0A4R8A3K9-F1
#
_entry.id   AF-A0A4R8A3K9-F1
#
_cell.length_a   1.000
_cell.length_b   1.000
_cell.length_c   1.000
_cell.angle_alpha   90.00
_cell.angle_beta   90.00
_cell.angle_gamma   90.00
#
_symmetry.space_group_name_H-M   'P 1'
#
loop_
_entity.id
_entity.type
_entity.pdbx_description
1 polymer ?
#
loop_
_entity_poly.entity_id
_entity_poly.type
_entity_poly.pdbx_seq_one_letter_code
_entity_poly.pdbx_strand_id
1 'polypeptide(L)'
;MMYEENREKNVKVNEKYLQDFLKYLIANGLSEKMSYKHVYNMDFYLNDYLNYYEVVKMKDGVEHVDEFFMDWFKRKAMWSTPASYKQNFTSLKKFYGYMCERNLVSKETYEELLSTIRERKAIWLNEIDRYNTPDDFMF
;
A
#
# COMPACT_ATOMS: atom_id res chain seq x y z
N MET A 1 5.95 16.95 18.77
CA MET A 1 5.35 16.34 19.98
C MET A 1 4.00 15.72 19.66
N MET A 2 2.95 16.49 19.31
CA MET A 2 1.64 15.87 19.00
C MET A 2 1.65 14.94 17.78
N TYR A 3 2.39 15.29 16.72
CA TYR A 3 2.50 14.47 15.50
C TYR A 3 3.17 13.11 15.78
N GLU A 4 4.34 13.13 16.41
CA GLU A 4 5.14 11.93 16.74
C GLU A 4 4.34 10.98 17.65
N GLU A 5 3.69 11.51 18.68
CA GLU A 5 2.85 10.68 19.56
C GLU A 5 1.67 10.05 18.81
N ASN A 6 1.03 10.78 17.90
CA ASN A 6 -0.05 10.25 17.07
C ASN A 6 0.46 9.20 16.08
N ARG A 7 1.62 9.43 15.47
CA ARG A 7 2.29 8.48 14.57
C ARG A 7 2.64 7.20 15.30
N GLU A 8 3.26 7.29 16.48
CA GLU A 8 3.60 6.10 17.28
C GLU A 8 2.37 5.28 17.66
N LYS A 9 1.28 5.95 18.05
CA LYS A 9 0.00 5.28 18.34
C LYS A 9 -0.55 4.59 17.08
N ASN A 10 -0.50 5.25 15.93
CA ASN A 10 -0.98 4.70 14.67
C ASN A 10 -0.15 3.48 14.22
N VAL A 11 1.17 3.56 14.32
CA VAL A 11 2.10 2.45 14.01
C VAL A 11 1.79 1.23 14.89
N LYS A 12 1.62 1.41 16.20
CA LYS A 12 1.26 0.31 17.12
C LYS A 12 -0.09 -0.34 16.79
N VAL A 13 -1.04 0.43 16.26
CA VAL A 13 -2.32 -0.11 15.78
C VAL A 13 -2.12 -0.88 14.48
N ASN A 14 -1.37 -0.32 13.53
CA ASN A 14 -1.06 -0.96 12.25
C ASN A 14 -0.29 -2.28 12.42
N GLU A 15 0.65 -2.36 13.36
CA GLU A 15 1.39 -3.60 13.67
C GLU A 15 0.44 -4.75 14.02
N LYS A 16 -0.64 -4.50 14.77
CA LYS A 16 -1.64 -5.52 15.11
C LYS A 16 -2.36 -6.00 13.85
N TYR A 17 -2.78 -5.08 12.99
CA TYR A 17 -3.41 -5.41 11.72
C TYR A 17 -2.49 -6.25 10.83
N LEU A 18 -1.21 -5.89 10.75
CA LEU A 18 -0.21 -6.61 9.95
C LEU A 18 0.09 -8.00 10.49
N GLN A 19 0.17 -8.17 11.82
CA GLN A 19 0.36 -9.47 12.46
C GLN A 19 -0.82 -10.41 12.22
N ASP A 20 -2.05 -9.91 12.36
CA ASP A 20 -3.24 -10.72 12.14
C ASP A 20 -3.47 -11.04 10.66
N PHE A 21 -3.10 -10.10 9.77
CA PHE A 21 -3.06 -10.35 8.33
C PHE A 21 -2.03 -11.43 7.95
N LEU A 22 -0.83 -11.42 8.55
CA LEU A 22 0.18 -12.46 8.34
C LEU A 22 -0.37 -13.85 8.68
N LYS A 23 -0.96 -14.00 9.87
CA LYS A 23 -1.57 -15.26 10.33
C LYS A 23 -2.67 -15.71 9.37
N TYR A 24 -3.52 -14.77 8.93
CA TYR A 24 -4.58 -15.05 7.98
C TYR A 24 -4.04 -15.57 6.64
N LEU A 25 -3.00 -14.95 6.06
CA LEU A 25 -2.43 -15.39 4.79
C LEU A 25 -1.87 -16.82 4.87
N ILE A 26 -1.13 -17.12 5.95
CA ILE A 26 -0.56 -18.45 6.18
C ILE A 26 -1.65 -19.49 6.39
N ALA A 27 -2.66 -19.18 7.21
CA ALA A 27 -3.79 -20.07 7.47
C ALA A 27 -4.62 -20.37 6.20
N ASN A 28 -4.64 -19.45 5.24
CA ASN A 28 -5.27 -19.63 3.93
C ASN A 28 -4.33 -20.25 2.88
N GLY A 29 -3.22 -20.86 3.30
CA GLY A 29 -2.36 -21.67 2.44
C GLY A 29 -1.34 -20.90 1.61
N LEU A 30 -1.17 -19.58 1.85
CA LEU A 30 -0.10 -18.83 1.20
C LEU A 30 1.25 -19.16 1.86
N SER A 31 2.30 -19.36 1.06
CA SER A 31 3.63 -19.64 1.61
C SER A 31 4.12 -18.52 2.51
N GLU A 32 4.91 -18.85 3.53
CA GLU A 32 5.46 -17.86 4.46
C GLU A 32 6.20 -16.74 3.72
N LYS A 33 7.07 -17.09 2.77
CA LYS A 33 7.81 -16.14 1.94
C LYS A 33 6.89 -15.12 1.25
N MET A 34 5.79 -15.59 0.66
CA MET A 34 4.84 -14.70 -0.02
C MET A 34 4.00 -13.90 0.98
N SER A 35 3.64 -14.49 2.11
CA SER A 35 2.92 -13.83 3.19
C SER A 35 3.72 -12.67 3.78
N TYR A 36 5.00 -12.89 4.10
CA TYR A 36 5.92 -11.83 4.52
C TYR A 36 6.07 -10.75 3.46
N LYS A 37 6.12 -11.10 2.18
CA LYS A 37 6.19 -10.10 1.10
C LYS A 37 4.95 -9.22 1.04
N HIS A 38 3.76 -9.77 1.24
CA HIS A 38 2.53 -8.97 1.30
C HIS A 38 2.50 -8.06 2.53
N VAL A 39 2.85 -8.58 3.70
CA VAL A 39 2.93 -7.82 4.94
C VAL A 39 3.94 -6.69 4.84
N TYR A 40 5.12 -6.94 4.28
CA TYR A 40 6.14 -5.91 4.03
C TYR A 40 5.62 -4.77 3.16
N ASN A 41 4.95 -5.09 2.04
CA ASN A 41 4.38 -4.06 1.18
C ASN A 41 3.28 -3.24 1.89
N MET A 42 2.50 -3.88 2.78
CA MET A 42 1.48 -3.19 3.55
C MET A 42 2.06 -2.37 4.70
N ASP A 43 3.12 -2.83 5.34
CA ASP A 43 3.87 -2.06 6.33
C ASP A 43 4.44 -0.79 5.70
N PHE A 44 5.08 -0.92 4.54
CA PHE A 44 5.54 0.22 3.75
C PHE A 44 4.41 1.21 3.42
N TYR A 45 3.23 0.71 3.02
CA TYR A 45 2.09 1.60 2.74
C TYR A 45 1.56 2.28 4.01
N LEU A 46 1.28 1.52 5.07
CA LEU A 46 0.59 2.00 6.26
C LEU A 46 1.49 2.80 7.20
N ASN A 47 2.75 2.42 7.32
CA ASN A 47 3.67 2.96 8.33
C ASN A 47 4.67 3.96 7.73
N ASP A 48 5.14 3.75 6.50
CA ASP A 48 6.07 4.67 5.86
C ASP A 48 5.32 5.76 5.09
N TYR A 49 4.37 5.41 4.22
CA TYR A 49 3.65 6.38 3.40
C TYR A 49 2.55 7.14 4.15
N LEU A 50 1.57 6.43 4.73
CA LEU A 50 0.41 7.05 5.39
C LEU A 50 0.77 7.82 6.68
N ASN A 51 2.01 7.73 7.15
CA ASN A 51 2.55 8.54 8.26
C ASN A 51 3.71 9.44 7.80
N TYR A 52 3.80 9.78 6.51
CA TYR A 52 4.91 10.59 5.99
C TYR A 52 4.68 12.09 6.18
N TYR A 53 3.55 12.60 5.68
CA TYR A 53 3.18 14.01 5.77
C TYR A 53 2.20 14.30 6.91
N GLU A 54 1.27 13.39 7.13
CA GLU A 54 0.26 13.43 8.19
C GLU A 54 0.01 12.01 8.71
N VAL A 55 -0.78 11.85 9.77
CA VAL A 55 -1.11 10.53 10.34
C VAL A 55 -2.47 10.06 9.80
N VAL A 56 -2.46 9.27 8.74
CA VAL A 56 -3.65 8.67 8.15
C VAL A 56 -3.92 7.31 8.77
N LYS A 57 -5.17 7.06 9.19
CA LYS A 57 -5.58 5.77 9.74
C LYS A 57 -5.79 4.75 8.61
N MET A 58 -5.55 3.47 8.90
CA MET A 58 -5.74 2.37 7.94
C MET A 58 -7.07 2.42 7.18
N LYS A 59 -8.18 2.72 7.87
CA LYS A 59 -9.52 2.77 7.26
C LYS A 59 -9.69 3.85 6.19
N ASP A 60 -8.95 4.95 6.32
CA ASP A 60 -8.99 6.10 5.41
C ASP A 60 -7.92 5.95 4.30
N GLY A 61 -7.05 4.94 4.42
CA GLY A 61 -5.93 4.72 3.52
C GLY A 61 -6.32 4.36 2.09
N VAL A 62 -7.57 4.00 1.78
CA VAL A 62 -8.01 3.76 0.39
C VAL A 62 -7.98 5.05 -0.43
N GLU A 63 -8.32 6.18 0.18
CA GLU A 63 -8.40 7.50 -0.47
C GLU A 63 -7.03 7.98 -0.97
N HIS A 64 -5.94 7.49 -0.37
CA HIS A 64 -4.56 7.91 -0.64
C HIS A 64 -3.82 7.00 -1.64
N VAL A 65 -4.48 5.99 -2.22
CA VAL A 65 -3.83 5.02 -3.11
C VAL A 65 -3.36 5.66 -4.41
N ASP A 66 -4.13 6.60 -4.97
CA ASP A 66 -3.72 7.27 -6.22
C ASP A 66 -2.47 8.12 -6.01
N GLU A 67 -2.44 8.94 -4.96
CA GLU A 67 -1.29 9.77 -4.59
C GLU A 67 -0.04 8.91 -4.29
N PHE A 68 -0.22 7.76 -3.62
CA PHE A 68 0.87 6.84 -3.36
C PHE A 68 1.60 6.42 -4.64
N PHE A 69 0.86 6.00 -5.66
CA PHE A 69 1.45 5.50 -6.91
C PHE A 69 1.82 6.61 -7.90
N MET A 70 1.05 7.69 -7.95
CA MET A 70 1.30 8.81 -8.86
C MET A 70 2.47 9.68 -8.41
N ASP A 71 2.75 9.74 -7.12
CA ASP A 71 3.66 10.71 -6.55
C ASP A 71 4.67 10.03 -5.61
N TRP A 72 4.21 9.53 -4.46
CA TRP A 72 5.13 9.32 -3.34
C TRP A 72 6.07 8.14 -3.58
N PHE A 73 5.53 7.01 -4.03
CA PHE A 73 6.28 5.77 -4.17
C PHE A 73 7.43 5.90 -5.18
N LYS A 74 7.18 6.49 -6.36
CA LYS A 74 8.23 6.71 -7.39
C LYS A 74 9.35 7.65 -6.93
N ARG A 75 9.05 8.60 -6.04
CA ARG A 75 10.05 9.58 -5.56
C ARG A 75 10.79 9.13 -4.30
N LYS A 76 10.17 8.31 -3.46
CA LYS A 76 10.66 8.02 -2.10
C LYS A 76 11.22 6.61 -1.94
N ALA A 77 11.01 5.71 -2.89
CA ALA A 77 11.56 4.36 -2.85
C ALA A 77 12.45 4.07 -4.05
N MET A 78 13.76 3.92 -3.84
CA MET A 78 14.71 3.56 -4.91
C MET A 78 14.39 2.24 -5.62
N TRP A 79 13.61 1.37 -4.99
CA TRP A 79 13.16 0.08 -5.55
C TRP A 79 11.83 0.19 -6.32
N SER A 80 11.30 1.40 -6.51
CA SER A 80 10.09 1.64 -7.28
C SER A 80 10.31 1.27 -8.74
N THR A 81 9.58 0.26 -9.19
CA THR A 81 9.58 -0.30 -10.54
C THR A 81 8.16 -0.73 -10.92
N PRO A 82 7.85 -0.89 -12.22
CA PRO A 82 6.57 -1.47 -12.65
C PRO A 82 6.25 -2.82 -11.97
N ALA A 83 7.27 -3.64 -11.70
CA ALA A 83 7.11 -4.92 -10.99
C ALA A 83 6.71 -4.71 -9.52
N SER A 84 7.37 -3.78 -8.82
CA SER A 84 7.05 -3.44 -7.44
C SER A 84 5.63 -2.85 -7.29
N TYR A 85 5.17 -2.07 -8.27
CA TYR A 85 3.81 -1.51 -8.31
C TYR A 85 2.78 -2.64 -8.39
N LYS A 86 2.96 -3.59 -9.31
CA LYS A 86 2.09 -4.78 -9.43
C LYS A 86 2.03 -5.61 -8.14
N GLN A 87 3.16 -5.75 -7.45
CA GLN A 87 3.21 -6.42 -6.14
C GLN A 87 2.39 -5.65 -5.09
N ASN A 88 2.53 -4.33 -5.03
CA ASN A 88 1.75 -3.49 -4.11
C ASN A 88 0.25 -3.50 -4.42
N PHE A 89 -0.17 -3.45 -5.70
CA PHE A 89 -1.59 -3.61 -6.07
C PHE A 89 -2.17 -4.92 -5.51
N THR A 90 -1.39 -6.00 -5.58
CA THR A 90 -1.83 -7.31 -5.09
C THR A 90 -1.92 -7.33 -3.56
N SER A 91 -0.92 -6.75 -2.87
CA SER A 91 -0.94 -6.62 -1.42
C SER A 91 -2.11 -5.78 -0.93
N LEU A 92 -2.36 -4.60 -1.53
CA LEU A 92 -3.48 -3.72 -1.19
C LEU A 92 -4.82 -4.45 -1.30
N LYS A 93 -5.07 -5.11 -2.43
CA LYS A 93 -6.31 -5.88 -2.64
C LYS A 93 -6.50 -6.98 -1.60
N LYS A 94 -5.45 -7.75 -1.29
CA LYS A 94 -5.53 -8.82 -0.29
C LYS A 94 -5.75 -8.27 1.12
N PHE A 95 -5.04 -7.21 1.47
CA PHE A 95 -5.14 -6.61 2.80
C PHE A 95 -6.50 -5.97 3.05
N TYR A 96 -6.97 -5.10 2.15
CA TYR A 96 -8.28 -4.47 2.32
C TYR A 96 -9.44 -5.46 2.11
N GLY A 97 -9.26 -6.52 1.31
CA GLY A 97 -10.19 -7.64 1.27
C GLY A 97 -10.31 -8.32 2.63
N TYR A 98 -9.19 -8.63 3.27
CA TYR A 98 -9.16 -9.16 4.64
C TYR A 98 -9.78 -8.20 5.67
N MET A 99 -9.53 -6.89 5.55
CA MET A 99 -10.14 -5.89 6.45
C MET A 99 -11.66 -5.80 6.27
N CYS A 100 -12.14 -5.92 5.02
CA CYS A 100 -13.55 -5.99 4.71
C CYS A 100 -14.21 -7.24 5.31
N GLU A 101 -13.57 -8.41 5.20
CA GLU A 101 -14.04 -9.67 5.83
C GLU A 101 -14.20 -9.57 7.35
N ARG A 102 -13.45 -8.65 7.99
CA ARG A 102 -13.50 -8.38 9.44
C ARG A 102 -14.37 -7.20 9.83
N ASN A 103 -15.12 -6.61 8.89
CA ASN A 103 -15.94 -5.42 9.08
C ASN A 103 -15.14 -4.20 9.60
N LEU A 104 -13.83 -4.16 9.34
CA LEU A 104 -12.97 -3.02 9.69
C LEU A 104 -12.98 -1.95 8.60
N VAL A 105 -13.34 -2.34 7.38
CA VAL A 105 -13.56 -1.47 6.22
C VAL A 105 -14.88 -1.90 5.58
N SER A 106 -15.65 -0.94 5.05
CA SER A 106 -16.93 -1.23 4.41
C SER A 106 -16.73 -1.96 3.07
N LYS A 107 -17.76 -2.68 2.62
CA LYS A 107 -17.75 -3.31 1.28
C LYS A 107 -17.60 -2.27 0.18
N GLU A 108 -18.26 -1.13 0.32
CA GLU A 108 -18.20 -0.01 -0.61
C GLU A 108 -16.77 0.55 -0.75
N THR A 109 -16.11 0.80 0.38
CA THR A 109 -14.71 1.26 0.42
C THR A 109 -13.76 0.23 -0.22
N TYR A 110 -13.98 -1.07 0.00
CA TYR A 110 -13.17 -2.09 -0.67
C TYR A 110 -13.44 -2.15 -2.18
N GLU A 111 -14.70 -2.02 -2.61
CA GLU A 111 -15.06 -1.95 -4.03
C GLU A 111 -14.47 -0.72 -4.73
N GLU A 112 -14.44 0.43 -4.04
CA GLU A 112 -13.78 1.65 -4.51
C GLU A 112 -12.28 1.43 -4.73
N LEU A 113 -11.58 0.78 -3.78
CA LEU A 113 -10.17 0.40 -3.96
C LEU A 113 -10.00 -0.47 -5.22
N LEU A 114 -10.86 -1.47 -5.40
CA LEU A 114 -10.80 -2.36 -6.56
C LEU A 114 -11.03 -1.61 -7.87
N SER A 115 -11.97 -0.65 -7.90
CA SER A 115 -12.22 0.18 -9.08
C SER A 115 -11.06 1.11 -9.38
N THR A 116 -10.55 1.80 -8.37
CA THR A 116 -9.38 2.69 -8.48
C THR A 116 -8.19 1.95 -9.06
N ILE A 117 -7.84 0.78 -8.52
CA ILE A 117 -6.73 -0.03 -9.05
C ILE A 117 -7.04 -0.50 -10.49
N ARG A 118 -8.28 -0.88 -10.81
CA ARG A 118 -8.66 -1.35 -12.15
C ARG A 118 -8.46 -0.27 -13.20
N GLU A 119 -8.93 0.94 -12.90
CA GLU A 119 -8.98 2.09 -13.81
C GLU A 119 -7.61 2.77 -13.93
N ARG A 120 -6.87 2.87 -12.82
CA ARG A 120 -5.66 3.69 -12.75
C ARG A 120 -4.35 2.93 -12.96
N LYS A 121 -4.32 1.59 -12.78
CA LYS A 121 -3.08 0.79 -12.86
C LYS A 121 -2.26 1.02 -14.13
N ALA A 122 -2.88 1.23 -15.28
CA ALA A 122 -2.16 1.44 -16.54
C ALA A 122 -1.42 2.78 -16.52
N ILE A 123 -2.07 3.82 -15.98
CA ILE A 123 -1.48 5.15 -15.81
C ILE A 123 -0.31 5.06 -14.84
N TRP A 124 -0.52 4.48 -13.66
CA TRP A 124 0.54 4.33 -12.66
C TRP A 124 1.78 3.59 -13.19
N LEU A 125 1.57 2.50 -13.95
CA LEU A 125 2.65 1.72 -14.51
C LEU A 125 3.42 2.49 -15.60
N ASN A 126 2.72 3.24 -16.46
CA ASN A 126 3.37 4.08 -17.46
C ASN A 126 4.15 5.23 -16.80
N GLU A 127 3.63 5.81 -15.73
CA GLU A 127 4.28 6.89 -14.98
C GLU A 127 5.59 6.45 -14.33
N ILE A 128 5.61 5.29 -13.65
CA ILE A 128 6.85 4.79 -13.05
C ILE A 128 7.86 4.33 -14.11
N ASP A 129 7.40 3.78 -15.23
CA ASP A 129 8.27 3.37 -16.33
C ASP A 129 8.95 4.58 -16.97
N ARG A 130 8.19 5.65 -17.24
CA ARG A 130 8.74 6.94 -17.70
C ARG A 130 9.71 7.54 -16.69
N TYR A 131 9.34 7.57 -15.41
CA TYR A 131 10.18 8.15 -14.36
C TYR A 131 11.54 7.44 -14.22
N ASN A 132 11.58 6.11 -14.43
CA ASN A 132 12.80 5.33 -14.33
C ASN A 132 13.62 5.30 -15.62
N THR A 133 13.08 5.80 -16.72
CA THR A 133 13.79 5.87 -18.01
C THR A 133 14.53 7.20 -18.08
N PRO A 134 15.87 7.20 -18.22
CA PRO A 134 16.60 8.45 -18.43
C PRO A 134 16.10 9.17 -19.68
N ASP A 135 15.92 10.49 -19.62
CA ASP A 135 15.63 11.28 -20.81
C ASP A 135 16.86 11.27 -21.73
N ASP A 136 16.75 10.62 -22.90
CA ASP A 136 17.81 10.52 -23.93
C ASP A 136 18.12 11.86 -24.64
N PHE A 137 17.64 13.01 -24.15
CA PHE A 137 17.74 14.31 -24.82
C PHE A 137 18.65 15.34 -24.14
N MET A 138 19.83 14.93 -23.69
CA MET A 138 20.88 15.87 -23.29
C MET A 138 22.28 15.39 -23.69
N PHE A 139 22.57 15.23 -24.99
CA PHE A 139 23.92 15.41 -25.54
C PHE A 139 23.86 15.86 -27.01
#